data_AF-A0A6N2V6M5-F1
#
_entry.id   AF-A0A6N2V6M5-F1
#
_cell.length_a   1.000
_cell.length_b   1.000
_cell.length_c   1.000
_cell.angle_alpha   90.00
_cell.angle_beta   90.00
_cell.angle_gamma   90.00
#
_symmetry.space_group_name_H-M   'P 1'
#
loop_
_entity.id
_entity.type
_entity.pdbx_description
1 polymer ?
#
loop_
_entity_poly.entity_id
_entity_poly.type
_entity_poly.pdbx_seq_one_letter_code
_entity_poly.pdbx_strand_id
1 'polypeptide(L)'
;MRIGLAFLLAFILLVVLIPLSVLRSPPVSRPVESPSHITQEVQGEASSAPVTTTRPVADAESFAIYNTATSKVETVSVQDYVRGAVAAEMPPSFHLEALKAQAVAAHTYALYRQNLSRLSPDPVIQNADFSADPDHGKGYMTEEMARERYGDQFELYWSKICEAADSTLGYVLTYDGQPILAAYHSTSNGETEDAVNVWSASVPYLVPVESEGDLLAPDFATTETFTPKEVRALFSTAYPSLTFPTSQEDWFVVKERSDSGYVTQIQVGDQILHGKEVRQVLGLKSSDFTVSFQNGTFAFQVEGYGHGVGLSQYGADYMARQGATFDEILTHYFTGAKLSAAQSEEQP
;
A
#
# COMPACT_ATOMS: atom_id res chain seq x y z
N MET A 1 -53.85 38.76 50.27
CA MET A 1 -54.43 37.59 49.58
C MET A 1 -53.87 37.57 48.16
N ARG A 2 -53.37 36.41 47.69
CA ARG A 2 -52.67 36.15 46.39
C ARG A 2 -51.15 36.42 46.46
N ILE A 3 -50.31 35.40 46.68
CA ILE A 3 -49.77 34.34 45.77
C ILE A 3 -48.79 34.91 44.73
N GLY A 4 -47.55 34.42 44.82
CA GLY A 4 -46.68 34.12 43.68
C GLY A 4 -45.76 35.23 43.21
N LEU A 5 -44.46 35.11 43.52
CA LEU A 5 -43.34 35.10 42.56
C LEU A 5 -42.02 35.35 43.32
N ALA A 6 -41.56 34.34 44.06
CA ALA A 6 -40.27 34.38 44.76
C ALA A 6 -39.50 33.10 44.45
N PHE A 7 -39.19 32.85 43.18
CA PHE A 7 -38.27 31.78 42.77
C PHE A 7 -37.59 32.00 41.41
N LEU A 8 -37.49 33.24 40.94
CA LEU A 8 -36.82 33.54 39.67
C LEU A 8 -36.07 34.86 39.78
N LEU A 9 -34.86 34.85 40.38
CA LEU A 9 -33.82 35.90 40.24
C LEU A 9 -32.65 35.66 41.23
N ALA A 10 -32.15 34.43 41.32
CA ALA A 10 -30.97 34.11 42.15
C ALA A 10 -29.93 33.24 41.42
N PHE A 11 -29.87 33.33 40.08
CA PHE A 11 -28.89 32.56 39.30
C PHE A 11 -28.39 33.30 38.06
N ILE A 12 -28.08 34.59 38.17
CA ILE A 12 -27.32 35.32 37.14
C ILE A 12 -26.39 36.32 37.84
N LEU A 13 -25.34 35.83 38.49
CA LEU A 13 -24.13 36.63 38.75
C LEU A 13 -22.95 35.71 39.10
N LEU A 14 -22.37 35.07 38.08
CA LEU A 14 -20.97 34.66 38.12
C LEU A 14 -20.43 34.69 36.69
N VAL A 15 -20.15 35.90 36.21
CA VAL A 15 -19.30 36.09 35.03
C VAL A 15 -17.89 35.71 35.45
N VAL A 16 -17.59 34.42 35.35
CA VAL A 16 -16.21 33.92 35.35
C VAL A 16 -15.70 34.08 33.94
N LEU A 17 -14.67 34.91 33.79
CA LEU A 17 -13.77 34.91 32.65
C LEU A 17 -13.14 33.52 32.53
N ILE A 18 -13.75 32.64 31.75
CA ILE A 18 -13.12 31.41 31.27
C ILE A 18 -12.37 31.79 29.99
N PRO A 19 -11.06 31.55 29.88
CA PRO A 19 -10.38 31.70 28.61
C PRO A 19 -11.05 30.77 27.59
N LEU A 20 -11.55 31.36 26.50
CA LEU A 20 -11.95 30.65 25.28
C LEU A 20 -10.70 30.02 24.65
N SER A 21 -10.23 28.93 25.26
CA SER A 21 -9.14 28.08 24.77
C SER A 21 -9.47 26.59 24.89
N VAL A 22 -10.75 26.27 25.09
CA VAL A 22 -11.23 24.88 25.09
C VAL A 22 -12.50 24.83 24.27
N LEU A 23 -12.37 24.66 22.96
CA LEU A 23 -13.34 23.99 22.09
C LEU A 23 -12.69 23.80 20.71
N ARG A 24 -12.76 22.56 20.19
CA ARG A 24 -12.14 22.03 18.96
C ARG A 24 -10.65 21.71 19.04
N SER A 25 -10.33 20.62 19.73
CA SER A 25 -9.36 19.69 19.12
C SER A 25 -10.09 19.01 17.96
N PRO A 26 -9.66 19.16 16.70
CA PRO A 26 -10.11 18.27 15.65
C PRO A 26 -9.71 16.83 16.04
N PRO A 27 -10.43 15.79 15.59
CA PRO A 27 -9.88 14.45 15.66
C PRO A 27 -8.49 14.50 15.01
N VAL A 28 -7.47 14.06 15.74
CA VAL A 28 -6.12 13.92 15.21
C VAL A 28 -6.15 12.69 14.30
N SER A 29 -6.79 12.82 13.15
CA SER A 29 -6.51 12.00 11.98
C SER A 29 -5.23 12.58 11.39
N ARG A 30 -4.08 12.14 11.93
CA ARG A 30 -2.84 12.21 11.16
C ARG A 30 -3.06 11.34 9.92
N PRO A 31 -2.71 11.81 8.72
CA PRO A 31 -2.61 10.91 7.58
C PRO A 31 -1.70 9.77 8.01
N VAL A 32 -2.18 8.53 7.92
CA VAL A 32 -1.29 7.39 7.89
C VAL A 32 -0.51 7.57 6.59
N GLU A 33 0.75 8.00 6.68
CA GLU A 33 1.68 7.83 5.57
C GLU A 33 1.69 6.33 5.27
N SER A 34 1.11 5.92 4.15
CA SER A 34 1.20 4.53 3.73
C SER A 34 2.69 4.20 3.51
N PRO A 35 3.16 3.03 3.94
CA PRO A 35 4.50 2.58 3.64
C PRO A 35 4.57 2.16 2.16
N SER A 36 4.49 3.11 1.24
CA SER A 36 4.77 2.92 -0.19
C SER A 36 6.27 2.69 -0.48
N HIS A 37 7.00 2.05 0.44
CA HIS A 37 8.41 1.74 0.31
C HIS A 37 8.72 0.25 0.11
N ILE A 38 7.72 -0.65 0.08
CA ILE A 38 7.83 -1.85 -0.75
C ILE A 38 7.51 -1.48 -2.21
N THR A 39 8.12 -0.41 -2.71
CA THR A 39 8.27 -0.18 -4.14
C THR A 39 9.78 -0.12 -4.39
N GLN A 40 10.43 -1.27 -4.26
CA GLN A 40 11.67 -1.50 -5.00
C GLN A 40 11.27 -2.25 -6.27
N GLU A 41 11.63 -1.62 -7.39
CA GLU A 41 11.41 -2.08 -8.74
C GLU A 41 11.68 -3.58 -8.86
N VAL A 42 10.70 -4.33 -9.34
CA VAL A 42 10.97 -5.61 -9.99
C VAL A 42 11.65 -5.29 -11.32
N GLN A 43 12.92 -4.87 -11.28
CA GLN A 43 13.81 -5.04 -12.43
C GLN A 43 14.41 -6.44 -12.29
N GLY A 44 13.63 -7.41 -12.76
CA GLY A 44 14.01 -8.81 -12.79
C GLY A 44 13.07 -9.52 -13.73
N GLU A 45 13.60 -9.95 -14.87
CA GLU A 45 12.90 -10.72 -15.89
C GLU A 45 12.00 -11.78 -15.23
N ALA A 46 10.72 -11.78 -15.58
CA ALA A 46 9.87 -12.95 -15.39
C ALA A 46 10.44 -14.06 -16.26
N SER A 47 11.47 -14.74 -15.76
CA SER A 47 12.01 -15.93 -16.40
C SER A 47 11.00 -17.04 -16.23
N SER A 48 10.34 -17.39 -17.34
CA SER A 48 9.37 -18.47 -17.49
C SER A 48 10.03 -19.87 -17.41
N ALA A 49 11.10 -20.04 -16.63
CA ALA A 49 11.76 -21.31 -16.49
C ALA A 49 10.98 -22.20 -15.50
N PRO A 50 10.61 -23.44 -15.85
CA PRO A 50 9.95 -24.35 -14.93
C PRO A 50 10.99 -24.79 -13.89
N VAL A 51 10.97 -24.12 -12.73
CA VAL A 51 11.77 -24.54 -11.58
C VAL A 51 11.08 -25.75 -10.96
N THR A 52 11.63 -26.94 -11.24
CA THR A 52 11.26 -28.16 -10.52
C THR A 52 12.00 -28.15 -9.18
N THR A 53 11.50 -27.40 -8.21
CA THR A 53 11.91 -27.53 -6.80
C THR A 53 11.02 -28.57 -6.11
N THR A 54 11.64 -29.60 -5.56
CA THR A 54 10.99 -30.70 -4.84
C THR A 54 10.72 -30.40 -3.36
N ARG A 55 10.76 -29.13 -2.94
CA ARG A 55 10.42 -28.73 -1.57
C ARG A 55 9.01 -28.12 -1.54
N PRO A 56 8.16 -28.49 -0.56
CA PRO A 56 6.88 -27.87 -0.36
C PRO A 56 6.99 -26.34 -0.26
N VAL A 57 5.90 -25.69 -0.70
CA VAL A 57 5.75 -24.26 -0.94
C VAL A 57 5.88 -23.39 0.32
N ALA A 58 5.89 -23.99 1.52
CA ALA A 58 5.63 -23.29 2.77
C ALA A 58 6.48 -23.74 3.98
N ASP A 59 7.71 -24.20 3.76
CA ASP A 59 8.59 -24.69 4.85
C ASP A 59 9.45 -23.58 5.50
N ALA A 60 9.07 -22.31 5.38
CA ALA A 60 9.84 -21.22 5.99
C ALA A 60 9.57 -21.14 7.49
N GLU A 61 10.62 -21.22 8.32
CA GLU A 61 10.51 -20.96 9.77
C GLU A 61 10.75 -19.47 10.10
N SER A 62 11.51 -18.78 9.24
CA SER A 62 11.87 -17.37 9.40
C SER A 62 12.23 -16.71 8.06
N PHE A 63 12.26 -15.39 8.08
CA PHE A 63 12.77 -14.55 6.98
C PHE A 63 13.99 -13.76 7.42
N ALA A 64 14.96 -13.62 6.52
CA ALA A 64 16.07 -12.69 6.66
C ALA A 64 15.71 -11.34 6.04
N ILE A 65 15.63 -10.29 6.86
CA ILE A 65 15.24 -8.94 6.44
C ILE A 65 16.46 -8.03 6.50
N TYR A 66 16.80 -7.42 5.37
CA TYR A 66 17.77 -6.32 5.35
C TYR A 66 17.07 -5.02 5.77
N ASN A 67 17.40 -4.52 6.96
CA ASN A 67 16.91 -3.26 7.48
C ASN A 67 17.64 -2.09 6.78
N THR A 68 16.91 -1.34 5.97
CA THR A 68 17.48 -0.22 5.19
C THR A 68 17.88 0.97 6.05
N ALA A 69 17.31 1.14 7.24
CA ALA A 69 17.69 2.22 8.16
C ALA A 69 19.02 1.93 8.88
N THR A 70 19.29 0.67 9.23
CA THR A 70 20.50 0.29 9.98
C THR A 70 21.57 -0.42 9.14
N SER A 71 21.24 -0.79 7.90
CA SER A 71 22.08 -1.61 7.01
C SER A 71 22.48 -2.97 7.60
N LYS A 72 21.61 -3.56 8.42
CA LYS A 72 21.82 -4.88 9.06
C LYS A 72 20.81 -5.89 8.57
N VAL A 73 21.18 -7.17 8.62
CA VAL A 73 20.25 -8.29 8.40
C VAL A 73 19.75 -8.79 9.74
N GLU A 74 18.43 -8.89 9.86
CA GLU A 74 17.72 -9.41 11.03
C GLU A 74 16.91 -10.65 10.62
N THR A 75 16.79 -11.61 11.53
CA THR A 75 15.98 -12.81 11.31
C THR A 75 14.69 -12.69 12.11
N VAL A 76 13.55 -12.85 11.44
CA VAL A 76 12.22 -12.71 12.03
C VAL A 76 11.43 -13.99 11.78
N SER A 77 10.72 -14.50 12.79
CA SER A 77 9.86 -15.66 12.61
C SER A 77 8.77 -15.35 11.57
N VAL A 78 8.27 -16.35 10.84
CA VAL A 78 7.16 -16.12 9.89
C VAL A 78 5.95 -15.51 10.60
N GLN A 79 5.61 -16.00 11.80
CA GLN A 79 4.49 -15.49 12.58
C GLN A 79 4.64 -14.00 12.91
N ASP A 80 5.80 -13.60 13.45
CA ASP A 80 6.03 -12.20 13.82
C ASP A 80 6.08 -11.30 12.59
N TYR A 81 6.70 -11.76 11.51
CA TYR A 81 6.73 -11.04 10.24
C TYR A 81 5.32 -10.78 9.72
N VAL A 82 4.45 -11.79 9.66
CA VAL A 82 3.08 -11.62 9.12
C VAL A 82 2.25 -10.68 9.99
N ARG A 83 2.33 -10.79 11.32
CA ARG A 83 1.67 -9.84 12.24
C ARG A 83 2.17 -8.41 12.00
N GLY A 84 3.49 -8.24 11.92
CA GLY A 84 4.12 -6.93 11.72
C GLY A 84 3.86 -6.35 10.33
N ALA A 85 3.77 -7.18 9.29
CA ALA A 85 3.44 -6.75 7.93
C ALA A 85 2.00 -6.25 7.88
N VAL A 86 1.03 -6.97 8.46
CA VAL A 86 -0.36 -6.50 8.55
C VAL A 86 -0.44 -5.18 9.31
N ALA A 87 0.27 -5.04 10.43
CA ALA A 87 0.32 -3.81 11.22
C ALA A 87 0.97 -2.62 10.50
N ALA A 88 1.94 -2.88 9.62
CA ALA A 88 2.57 -1.87 8.80
C ALA A 88 1.66 -1.41 7.65
N GLU A 89 0.96 -2.34 7.01
CA GLU A 89 0.33 -2.15 5.70
C GLU A 89 -1.15 -1.76 5.76
N MET A 90 -1.93 -2.32 6.70
CA MET A 90 -3.39 -2.17 6.70
C MET A 90 -3.92 -1.57 8.01
N PRO A 91 -4.84 -0.58 7.95
CA PRO A 91 -5.41 -0.02 9.16
C PRO A 91 -6.13 -1.08 10.01
N PRO A 92 -5.89 -1.17 11.33
CA PRO A 92 -6.52 -2.19 12.18
C PRO A 92 -8.04 -2.03 12.31
N SER A 93 -8.59 -0.88 11.90
CA SER A 93 -10.02 -0.62 11.82
C SER A 93 -10.71 -1.33 10.64
N PHE A 94 -9.96 -1.83 9.66
CA PHE A 94 -10.50 -2.57 8.52
C PHE A 94 -11.12 -3.90 8.97
N HIS A 95 -12.02 -4.45 8.17
CA HIS A 95 -12.72 -5.69 8.46
C HIS A 95 -11.74 -6.85 8.67
N LEU A 96 -12.07 -7.79 9.55
CA LEU A 96 -11.18 -8.91 9.90
C LEU A 96 -10.81 -9.74 8.65
N GLU A 97 -11.77 -10.01 7.77
CA GLU A 97 -11.52 -10.74 6.51
C GLU A 97 -10.57 -10.00 5.56
N ALA A 98 -10.56 -8.66 5.56
CA ALA A 98 -9.58 -7.89 4.78
C ALA A 98 -8.17 -7.99 5.40
N LEU A 99 -8.06 -7.94 6.74
CA LEU A 99 -6.79 -8.16 7.44
C LEU A 99 -6.24 -9.58 7.20
N LYS A 100 -7.12 -10.59 7.16
CA LYS A 100 -6.75 -11.97 6.80
C LYS A 100 -6.25 -12.07 5.36
N ALA A 101 -6.92 -11.41 4.41
CA ALA A 101 -6.45 -11.35 3.03
C ALA A 101 -5.05 -10.70 2.94
N GLN A 102 -4.84 -9.58 3.63
CA GLN A 102 -3.54 -8.92 3.72
C GLN A 102 -2.47 -9.83 4.34
N ALA A 103 -2.80 -10.60 5.38
CA ALA A 103 -1.88 -11.53 6.02
C ALA A 103 -1.40 -12.61 5.03
N VAL A 104 -2.32 -13.24 4.30
CA VAL A 104 -1.97 -14.24 3.28
C VAL A 104 -1.16 -13.62 2.15
N ALA A 105 -1.52 -12.42 1.67
CA ALA A 105 -0.80 -11.73 0.62
C ALA A 105 0.64 -11.40 1.05
N ALA A 106 0.83 -10.82 2.24
CA ALA A 106 2.14 -10.50 2.79
C ALA A 106 3.01 -11.76 3.01
N HIS A 107 2.43 -12.82 3.57
CA HIS A 107 3.13 -14.10 3.76
C HIS A 107 3.58 -14.70 2.42
N THR A 108 2.66 -14.74 1.45
CA THR A 108 2.94 -15.28 0.11
C THR A 108 4.04 -14.47 -0.58
N TYR A 109 3.98 -13.14 -0.50
CA TYR A 109 5.00 -12.27 -1.06
C TYR A 109 6.38 -12.52 -0.44
N ALA A 110 6.46 -12.65 0.89
CA ALA A 110 7.72 -12.96 1.56
C ALA A 110 8.30 -14.32 1.16
N LEU A 111 7.46 -15.35 1.01
CA LEU A 111 7.88 -16.66 0.47
C LEU A 111 8.39 -16.55 -0.97
N TYR A 112 7.68 -15.80 -1.83
CA TYR A 112 8.12 -15.53 -3.20
C TYR A 112 9.50 -14.85 -3.21
N ARG A 113 9.71 -13.83 -2.37
CA ARG A 113 11.00 -13.12 -2.24
C ARG A 113 12.12 -14.00 -1.72
N GLN A 114 11.87 -14.81 -0.69
CA GLN A 114 12.83 -15.77 -0.18
C GLN A 114 13.23 -16.80 -1.25
N ASN A 115 12.27 -17.32 -2.03
CA ASN A 115 12.57 -18.23 -3.13
C ASN A 115 13.43 -17.57 -4.21
N LEU A 116 13.13 -16.31 -4.58
CA LEU A 116 13.97 -15.55 -5.50
C LEU A 116 15.38 -15.34 -4.95
N SER A 117 15.53 -14.93 -3.68
CA SER A 117 16.83 -14.69 -3.06
C SER A 117 17.71 -15.95 -3.02
N ARG A 118 17.10 -17.13 -2.79
CA ARG A 118 17.81 -18.43 -2.87
C ARG A 118 18.32 -18.76 -4.27
N LEU A 119 17.58 -18.37 -5.31
CA LEU A 119 17.95 -18.62 -6.71
C LEU A 119 18.94 -17.58 -7.24
N SER A 120 18.80 -16.32 -6.80
CA SER A 120 19.60 -15.19 -7.23
C SER A 120 19.92 -14.29 -6.02
N PRO A 121 20.91 -14.65 -5.19
CA PRO A 121 21.29 -13.85 -4.04
C PRO A 121 21.73 -12.44 -4.45
N ASP A 122 21.28 -11.43 -3.72
CA ASP A 122 21.65 -10.03 -3.95
C ASP A 122 22.65 -9.53 -2.88
N PRO A 123 23.93 -9.31 -3.23
CA PRO A 123 24.94 -8.79 -2.32
C PRO A 123 24.63 -7.39 -1.78
N VAL A 124 23.80 -6.58 -2.48
CA VAL A 124 23.44 -5.22 -2.03
C VAL A 124 22.67 -5.26 -0.72
N ILE A 125 21.78 -6.23 -0.58
CA ILE A 125 21.02 -6.50 0.66
C ILE A 125 21.65 -7.61 1.50
N GLN A 126 22.94 -7.87 1.32
CA GLN A 126 23.70 -8.88 2.08
C GLN A 126 23.10 -10.29 1.97
N ASN A 127 22.51 -10.63 0.82
CA ASN A 127 21.80 -11.88 0.55
C ASN A 127 20.60 -12.15 1.48
N ALA A 128 20.00 -11.10 2.07
CA ALA A 128 18.72 -11.21 2.76
C ALA A 128 17.60 -11.65 1.80
N ASP A 129 16.48 -12.11 2.33
CA ASP A 129 15.31 -12.50 1.53
C ASP A 129 14.67 -11.28 0.86
N PHE A 130 14.58 -10.17 1.59
CA PHE A 130 14.08 -8.89 1.12
C PHE A 130 14.54 -7.73 2.02
N SER A 131 14.28 -6.50 1.58
CA SER A 131 14.54 -5.27 2.33
C SER A 131 13.25 -4.73 2.95
N ALA A 132 13.38 -4.11 4.12
CA ALA A 132 12.31 -3.35 4.78
C ALA A 132 12.93 -2.21 5.60
N ASP A 133 12.10 -1.31 6.14
CA ASP A 133 12.52 -0.29 7.10
C ASP A 133 11.71 -0.46 8.40
N PRO A 134 12.08 -1.46 9.23
CA PRO A 134 11.38 -1.73 10.47
C PRO A 134 11.41 -0.54 11.43
N ASP A 135 12.51 0.21 11.51
CA ASP A 135 12.66 1.37 12.42
C ASP A 135 11.63 2.48 12.17
N HIS A 136 11.07 2.54 10.96
CA HIS A 136 9.99 3.46 10.61
C HIS A 136 8.66 2.75 10.31
N GLY A 137 8.58 1.44 10.56
CA GLY A 137 7.37 0.64 10.40
C GLY A 137 6.94 0.49 8.94
N LYS A 138 7.89 0.45 8.00
CA LYS A 138 7.62 0.29 6.56
C LYS A 138 7.92 -1.14 6.13
N GLY A 139 6.89 -1.83 5.64
CA GLY A 139 6.93 -3.23 5.23
C GLY A 139 6.97 -4.25 6.39
N TYR A 140 7.43 -3.84 7.57
CA TYR A 140 7.37 -4.64 8.80
C TYR A 140 7.32 -3.71 10.01
N MET A 141 6.49 -4.05 11.00
CA MET A 141 6.34 -3.33 12.26
C MET A 141 6.54 -4.28 13.44
N THR A 142 7.43 -3.93 14.37
CA THR A 142 7.57 -4.70 15.62
C THR A 142 6.38 -4.45 16.55
N GLU A 143 6.12 -5.38 17.47
CA GLU A 143 5.09 -5.20 18.50
C GLU A 143 5.33 -3.93 19.34
N GLU A 144 6.59 -3.63 19.65
CA GLU A 144 6.98 -2.45 20.43
C GLU A 144 6.55 -1.17 19.72
N MET A 145 6.78 -1.08 18.41
CA MET A 145 6.34 0.05 17.59
C MET A 145 4.83 0.10 17.45
N ALA A 146 4.16 -1.05 17.32
CA ALA A 146 2.71 -1.11 17.33
C ALA A 146 2.14 -0.57 18.66
N ARG A 147 2.78 -0.88 19.79
CA ARG A 147 2.42 -0.39 21.12
C ARG A 147 2.56 1.12 21.22
N GLU A 148 3.64 1.68 20.69
CA GLU A 148 3.82 3.14 20.62
C GLU A 148 2.81 3.81 19.68
N ARG A 149 2.57 3.22 18.51
CA ARG A 149 1.66 3.76 17.48
C ARG A 149 0.21 3.77 17.94
N TYR A 150 -0.25 2.69 18.58
CA TYR A 150 -1.65 2.52 18.93
C TYR A 150 -2.01 3.00 20.34
N GLY A 151 -1.01 3.16 21.22
CA GLY A 151 -1.20 3.67 22.57
C GLY A 151 -2.31 2.91 23.32
N ASP A 152 -3.32 3.64 23.81
CA ASP A 152 -4.44 3.06 24.56
C ASP A 152 -5.27 2.02 23.78
N GLN A 153 -5.20 2.03 22.44
CA GLN A 153 -5.91 1.08 21.58
C GLN A 153 -5.06 -0.16 21.23
N PHE A 154 -3.82 -0.25 21.71
CA PHE A 154 -2.88 -1.30 21.34
C PHE A 154 -3.47 -2.70 21.55
N GLU A 155 -4.00 -3.01 22.74
CA GLU A 155 -4.49 -4.37 23.03
C GLU A 155 -5.63 -4.77 22.08
N LEU A 156 -6.52 -3.84 21.74
CA LEU A 156 -7.61 -4.08 20.79
C LEU A 156 -7.10 -4.34 19.37
N TYR A 157 -6.24 -3.45 18.87
CA TYR A 157 -5.75 -3.51 17.49
C TYR A 157 -4.76 -4.65 17.29
N TRP A 158 -3.82 -4.83 18.21
CA TRP A 158 -2.83 -5.90 18.14
C TRP A 158 -3.49 -7.27 18.26
N SER A 159 -4.46 -7.46 19.16
CA SER A 159 -5.20 -8.74 19.24
C SER A 159 -5.90 -9.09 17.93
N LYS A 160 -6.52 -8.11 17.26
CA LYS A 160 -7.20 -8.33 15.97
C LYS A 160 -6.21 -8.63 14.83
N ILE A 161 -5.05 -7.97 14.84
CA ILE A 161 -3.96 -8.23 13.89
C ILE A 161 -3.41 -9.65 14.09
N CYS A 162 -3.15 -10.05 15.34
CA CYS A 162 -2.72 -11.41 15.67
C CYS A 162 -3.76 -12.44 15.27
N GLU A 163 -5.06 -12.20 15.52
CA GLU A 163 -6.13 -13.09 15.08
C GLU A 163 -6.13 -13.28 13.55
N ALA A 164 -6.03 -12.19 12.79
CA ALA A 164 -5.98 -12.24 11.33
C ALA A 164 -4.75 -13.00 10.82
N ALA A 165 -3.56 -12.66 11.33
CA ALA A 165 -2.30 -13.28 10.93
C ALA A 165 -2.23 -14.75 11.31
N ASP A 166 -2.44 -15.09 12.58
CA ASP A 166 -2.24 -16.44 13.11
C ASP A 166 -3.23 -17.45 12.52
N SER A 167 -4.49 -17.03 12.31
CA SER A 167 -5.51 -17.89 11.70
C SER A 167 -5.27 -18.16 10.21
N THR A 168 -4.33 -17.45 9.59
CA THR A 168 -4.04 -17.55 8.15
C THR A 168 -2.62 -17.97 7.79
N LEU A 169 -1.73 -18.19 8.77
CA LEU A 169 -0.36 -18.68 8.55
C LEU A 169 -0.31 -19.97 7.73
N GLY A 170 -1.35 -20.80 7.88
CA GLY A 170 -1.54 -22.04 7.15
C GLY A 170 -1.93 -21.87 5.67
N TYR A 171 -2.00 -20.67 5.10
CA TYR A 171 -2.40 -20.45 3.72
C TYR A 171 -1.36 -19.68 2.91
N VAL A 172 -1.19 -20.06 1.65
CA VAL A 172 -0.32 -19.41 0.67
C VAL A 172 -1.03 -19.36 -0.69
N LEU A 173 -0.94 -18.23 -1.38
CA LEU A 173 -1.44 -18.12 -2.76
C LEU A 173 -0.40 -18.70 -3.73
N THR A 174 -0.87 -19.57 -4.62
CA THR A 174 0.00 -20.35 -5.50
C THR A 174 -0.46 -20.32 -6.95
N TYR A 175 0.49 -20.31 -7.87
CA TYR A 175 0.26 -20.52 -9.30
C TYR A 175 1.31 -21.51 -9.80
N ASP A 176 0.88 -22.54 -10.52
CA ASP A 176 1.72 -23.70 -10.89
C ASP A 176 2.49 -24.32 -9.70
N GLY A 177 1.87 -24.30 -8.52
CA GLY A 177 2.42 -24.86 -7.29
C GLY A 177 3.59 -24.07 -6.71
N GLN A 178 3.82 -22.82 -7.11
CA GLN A 178 4.81 -21.92 -6.50
C GLN A 178 4.11 -20.72 -5.85
N PRO A 179 4.67 -20.11 -4.77
CA PRO A 179 4.14 -18.87 -4.21
C PRO A 179 4.11 -17.78 -5.29
N ILE A 180 3.02 -17.04 -5.37
CA ILE A 180 2.88 -15.96 -6.36
C ILE A 180 3.57 -14.68 -5.92
N LEU A 181 3.84 -13.78 -6.88
CA LEU A 181 4.03 -12.36 -6.60
C LEU A 181 2.70 -11.75 -6.11
N ALA A 182 2.43 -11.83 -4.81
CA ALA A 182 1.20 -11.33 -4.20
C ALA A 182 1.29 -9.81 -3.95
N ALA A 183 1.29 -9.02 -5.03
CA ALA A 183 1.35 -7.56 -4.96
C ALA A 183 0.03 -6.97 -4.40
N TYR A 184 0.14 -5.85 -3.70
CA TYR A 184 -0.99 -5.15 -3.11
C TYR A 184 -0.74 -3.65 -3.05
N HIS A 185 -1.80 -2.86 -3.01
CA HIS A 185 -1.76 -1.40 -2.97
C HIS A 185 -2.94 -0.83 -2.18
N SER A 186 -2.89 0.46 -1.86
CA SER A 186 -3.90 1.09 -0.99
C SER A 186 -5.27 1.18 -1.67
N THR A 187 -5.32 1.83 -2.83
CA THR A 187 -6.58 2.12 -3.54
C THR A 187 -6.31 2.15 -5.04
N SER A 188 -7.11 1.43 -5.82
CA SER A 188 -7.17 1.53 -7.28
C SER A 188 -7.96 2.77 -7.71
N ASN A 189 -8.12 2.99 -9.02
CA ASN A 189 -9.04 4.00 -9.55
C ASN A 189 -10.45 3.44 -9.83
N GLY A 190 -10.77 2.25 -9.30
CA GLY A 190 -12.00 1.50 -9.56
C GLY A 190 -11.77 0.19 -10.33
N GLU A 191 -10.59 0.02 -10.93
CA GLU A 191 -10.12 -1.23 -11.54
C GLU A 191 -8.62 -1.41 -11.24
N THR A 192 -8.19 -2.64 -11.01
CA THR A 192 -6.76 -2.94 -10.82
C THR A 192 -6.01 -2.92 -12.16
N GLU A 193 -4.68 -2.77 -12.11
CA GLU A 193 -3.83 -2.66 -13.28
C GLU A 193 -3.16 -3.99 -13.67
N ASP A 194 -2.89 -4.18 -14.96
CA ASP A 194 -2.09 -5.27 -15.49
C ASP A 194 -0.61 -5.09 -15.09
N ALA A 195 -0.01 -6.13 -14.53
CA ALA A 195 1.41 -6.14 -14.16
C ALA A 195 2.34 -5.73 -15.31
N VAL A 196 1.99 -6.01 -16.57
CA VAL A 196 2.83 -5.63 -17.73
C VAL A 196 2.96 -4.11 -17.88
N ASN A 197 1.95 -3.35 -17.50
CA ASN A 197 1.95 -1.89 -17.60
C ASN A 197 2.79 -1.24 -16.50
N VAL A 198 3.05 -1.96 -15.40
CA VAL A 198 3.83 -1.46 -14.27
C VAL A 198 5.27 -2.00 -14.27
N TRP A 199 5.47 -3.29 -14.54
CA TRP A 199 6.78 -3.96 -14.46
C TRP A 199 7.28 -4.53 -15.80
N SER A 200 6.59 -4.25 -16.91
CA SER A 200 7.00 -4.71 -18.26
C SER A 200 7.13 -6.24 -18.41
N ALA A 201 6.53 -6.99 -17.50
CA ALA A 201 6.45 -8.45 -17.51
C ALA A 201 5.00 -8.87 -17.30
N SER A 202 4.50 -9.75 -18.16
CA SER A 202 3.17 -10.32 -17.98
C SER A 202 3.20 -11.33 -16.83
N VAL A 203 2.20 -11.23 -15.95
CA VAL A 203 2.05 -12.11 -14.78
C VAL A 203 0.60 -12.63 -14.81
N PRO A 204 0.36 -13.92 -15.10
CA PRO A 204 -0.98 -14.43 -15.44
C PRO A 204 -2.08 -14.19 -14.40
N TYR A 205 -1.69 -14.04 -13.13
CA TYR A 205 -2.59 -13.84 -12.00
C TYR A 205 -2.63 -12.39 -11.49
N LEU A 206 -1.93 -11.45 -12.16
CA LEU A 206 -1.97 -10.01 -11.86
C LEU A 206 -2.49 -9.26 -13.08
N VAL A 207 -3.78 -9.48 -13.33
CA VAL A 207 -4.55 -8.88 -14.43
C VAL A 207 -5.58 -7.92 -13.86
N PRO A 208 -6.12 -7.00 -14.69
CA PRO A 208 -7.19 -6.10 -14.26
C PRO A 208 -8.42 -6.83 -13.77
N VAL A 209 -8.92 -6.42 -12.60
CA VAL A 209 -10.20 -6.82 -12.02
C VAL A 209 -10.92 -5.61 -11.43
N GLU A 210 -12.24 -5.68 -11.41
CA GLU A 210 -13.10 -4.63 -10.87
C GLU A 210 -12.85 -4.41 -9.37
N SER A 211 -12.92 -3.15 -8.93
CA SER A 211 -12.67 -2.75 -7.53
C SER A 211 -13.51 -1.51 -7.19
N GLU A 212 -14.81 -1.51 -7.47
CA GLU A 212 -15.71 -0.35 -7.31
C GLU A 212 -15.78 0.17 -5.87
N GLY A 213 -15.50 -0.70 -4.89
CA GLY A 213 -15.41 -0.33 -3.47
C GLY A 213 -14.38 0.78 -3.19
N ASP A 214 -13.35 0.89 -4.03
CA ASP A 214 -12.27 1.87 -3.93
C ASP A 214 -12.74 3.29 -4.12
N LEU A 215 -13.80 3.49 -4.91
CA LEU A 215 -14.39 4.82 -5.16
C LEU A 215 -14.95 5.46 -3.88
N LEU A 216 -15.13 4.67 -2.82
CA LEU A 216 -15.60 5.11 -1.50
C LEU A 216 -14.46 5.39 -0.51
N ALA A 217 -13.20 5.17 -0.90
CA ALA A 217 -12.05 5.40 -0.05
C ALA A 217 -11.90 6.90 0.29
N PRO A 218 -11.47 7.23 1.52
CA PRO A 218 -11.11 8.60 1.86
C PRO A 218 -9.94 9.05 0.98
N ASP A 219 -10.01 10.30 0.50
CA ASP A 219 -9.01 10.89 -0.38
C ASP A 219 -8.74 10.06 -1.66
N PHE A 220 -9.75 9.34 -2.18
CA PHE A 220 -9.71 8.61 -3.45
C PHE A 220 -9.17 9.48 -4.59
N ALA A 221 -9.67 10.71 -4.69
CA ALA A 221 -9.18 11.70 -5.64
C ALA A 221 -8.48 12.84 -4.89
N THR A 222 -7.25 13.16 -5.30
CA THR A 222 -6.49 14.31 -4.78
C THR A 222 -6.08 15.26 -5.89
N THR A 223 -5.68 16.47 -5.51
CA THR A 223 -5.09 17.44 -6.44
C THR A 223 -3.77 17.95 -5.87
N GLU A 224 -2.69 17.69 -6.59
CA GLU A 224 -1.36 18.19 -6.28
C GLU A 224 -1.00 19.32 -7.25
N THR A 225 -0.47 20.43 -6.73
CA THR A 225 -0.14 21.59 -7.56
C THR A 225 1.35 21.91 -7.52
N PHE A 226 1.92 22.20 -8.68
CA PHE A 226 3.33 22.54 -8.83
C PHE A 226 3.51 23.80 -9.67
N THR A 227 4.38 24.68 -9.22
CA THR A 227 4.88 25.77 -10.05
C THR A 227 5.84 25.22 -11.12
N PRO A 228 5.98 25.91 -12.27
CA PRO A 228 7.00 25.58 -13.27
C PRO A 228 8.44 25.57 -12.73
N LYS A 229 8.70 26.25 -11.61
CA LYS A 229 10.01 26.23 -10.96
C LYS A 229 10.23 24.91 -10.22
N GLU A 230 9.24 24.45 -9.48
CA GLU A 230 9.29 23.16 -8.75
C GLU A 230 9.39 21.99 -9.72
N VAL A 231 8.55 21.97 -10.77
CA VAL A 231 8.63 20.95 -11.83
C VAL A 231 10.03 20.89 -12.43
N ARG A 232 10.62 22.04 -12.80
CA ARG A 232 11.99 22.06 -13.31
C ARG A 232 13.00 21.51 -12.33
N ALA A 233 12.92 21.91 -11.06
CA ALA A 233 13.85 21.44 -10.04
C ALA A 233 13.78 19.92 -9.87
N LEU A 234 12.58 19.36 -9.76
CA LEU A 234 12.35 17.92 -9.58
C LEU A 234 12.81 17.11 -10.81
N PHE A 235 12.38 17.52 -12.01
CA PHE A 235 12.70 16.77 -13.23
C PHE A 235 14.16 16.93 -13.66
N SER A 236 14.82 18.07 -13.44
CA SER A 236 16.25 18.19 -13.77
C SER A 236 17.14 17.37 -12.84
N THR A 237 16.69 17.05 -11.62
CA THR A 237 17.40 16.11 -10.74
C THR A 237 17.24 14.67 -11.21
N ALA A 238 16.02 14.25 -11.56
CA ALA A 238 15.75 12.87 -11.98
C ALA A 238 16.19 12.59 -13.44
N TYR A 239 16.06 13.58 -14.33
CA TYR A 239 16.34 13.49 -15.76
C TYR A 239 17.20 14.69 -16.22
N PRO A 240 18.53 14.68 -15.98
CA PRO A 240 19.39 15.84 -16.23
C PRO A 240 19.47 16.31 -17.69
N SER A 241 19.12 15.45 -18.65
CA SER A 241 19.11 15.76 -20.08
C SER A 241 17.76 16.29 -20.58
N LEU A 242 16.71 16.28 -19.76
CA LEU A 242 15.37 16.70 -20.13
C LEU A 242 15.31 18.21 -20.34
N THR A 243 14.71 18.64 -21.44
CA THR A 243 14.49 20.05 -21.74
C THR A 243 13.00 20.36 -21.88
N PHE A 244 12.61 21.54 -21.40
CA PHE A 244 11.22 21.98 -21.45
C PHE A 244 11.00 23.02 -22.55
N PRO A 245 9.88 22.96 -23.29
CA PRO A 245 9.54 23.98 -24.27
C PRO A 245 9.21 25.31 -23.59
N THR A 246 9.19 26.40 -24.39
CA THR A 246 8.89 27.76 -23.89
C THR A 246 7.48 27.86 -23.32
N SER A 247 6.51 27.23 -23.98
CA SER A 247 5.12 27.16 -23.53
C SER A 247 4.98 26.12 -22.43
N GLN A 248 4.52 26.55 -21.25
CA GLN A 248 4.37 25.70 -20.07
C GLN A 248 3.22 24.70 -20.21
N GLU A 249 2.19 25.06 -20.96
CA GLU A 249 1.04 24.20 -21.26
C GLU A 249 1.46 22.92 -22.00
N ASP A 250 2.57 22.98 -22.74
CA ASP A 250 3.09 21.86 -23.53
C ASP A 250 4.12 20.99 -22.77
N TRP A 251 4.35 21.25 -21.48
CA TRP A 251 5.33 20.49 -20.70
C TRP A 251 4.90 19.06 -20.44
N PHE A 252 3.60 18.82 -20.35
CA PHE A 252 3.05 17.50 -20.08
C PHE A 252 1.94 17.21 -21.08
N VAL A 253 2.12 16.15 -21.87
CA VAL A 253 1.10 15.69 -22.81
C VAL A 253 0.93 14.19 -22.65
N VAL A 254 -0.16 13.77 -22.00
CA VAL A 254 -0.53 12.35 -21.88
C VAL A 254 -0.75 11.80 -23.29
N LYS A 255 -0.03 10.71 -23.62
CA LYS A 255 -0.08 10.07 -24.94
C LYS A 255 -0.93 8.81 -24.92
N GLU A 256 -0.84 8.05 -23.84
CA GLU A 256 -1.48 6.74 -23.73
C GLU A 256 -1.88 6.46 -22.28
N ARG A 257 -2.97 5.70 -22.14
CA ARG A 257 -3.44 5.11 -20.89
C ARG A 257 -3.68 3.61 -21.10
N SER A 258 -3.56 2.82 -20.04
CA SER A 258 -4.05 1.45 -20.03
C SER A 258 -5.58 1.42 -20.11
N ASP A 259 -6.14 0.22 -20.36
CA ASP A 259 -7.59 0.02 -20.34
C ASP A 259 -8.19 0.35 -18.96
N SER A 260 -7.43 0.10 -17.89
CA SER A 260 -7.78 0.46 -16.51
C SER A 260 -7.58 1.94 -16.19
N GLY A 261 -7.06 2.75 -17.13
CA GLY A 261 -7.04 4.21 -17.02
C GLY A 261 -5.72 4.82 -16.55
N TYR A 262 -4.73 4.05 -16.10
CA TYR A 262 -3.44 4.60 -15.65
C TYR A 262 -2.61 5.12 -16.83
N VAL A 263 -1.86 6.21 -16.63
CA VAL A 263 -0.99 6.78 -17.67
C VAL A 263 0.19 5.85 -17.97
N THR A 264 0.20 5.25 -19.15
CA THR A 264 1.28 4.36 -19.60
C THR A 264 2.35 5.09 -20.38
N GLN A 265 2.00 6.17 -21.10
CA GLN A 265 2.96 7.05 -21.77
C GLN A 265 2.56 8.53 -21.65
N ILE A 266 3.54 9.37 -21.32
CA ILE A 266 3.41 10.81 -21.22
C ILE A 266 4.65 11.48 -21.78
N GLN A 267 4.44 12.50 -22.62
CA GLN A 267 5.52 13.39 -23.01
C GLN A 267 5.78 14.39 -21.88
N VAL A 268 7.02 14.43 -21.40
CA VAL A 268 7.51 15.44 -20.45
C VAL A 268 8.63 16.23 -21.11
N GLY A 269 8.33 17.48 -21.47
CA GLY A 269 9.25 18.29 -22.27
C GLY A 269 9.55 17.64 -23.63
N ASP A 270 10.82 17.29 -23.85
CA ASP A 270 11.32 16.62 -25.05
C ASP A 270 11.45 15.09 -24.92
N GLN A 271 11.08 14.50 -23.78
CA GLN A 271 11.19 13.06 -23.53
C GLN A 271 9.82 12.38 -23.40
N ILE A 272 9.78 11.07 -23.67
CA ILE A 272 8.64 10.20 -23.38
C ILE A 272 8.97 9.39 -22.14
N LEU A 273 8.13 9.49 -21.12
CA LEU A 273 8.21 8.76 -19.87
C LEU A 273 6.93 7.94 -19.66
N HIS A 274 6.96 7.00 -18.73
CA HIS A 274 5.80 6.32 -18.18
C HIS A 274 5.15 7.14 -17.06
N GLY A 275 3.85 6.96 -16.82
CA GLY A 275 3.15 7.67 -15.73
C GLY A 275 3.74 7.35 -14.35
N LYS A 276 4.27 6.14 -14.14
CA LYS A 276 4.95 5.75 -12.89
C LYS A 276 6.19 6.62 -12.59
N GLU A 277 6.89 7.06 -13.62
CA GLU A 277 8.07 7.92 -13.48
C GLU A 277 7.67 9.33 -13.06
N VAL A 278 6.62 9.88 -13.69
CA VAL A 278 6.06 11.18 -13.29
C VAL A 278 5.53 11.14 -11.86
N ARG A 279 4.80 10.06 -11.52
CA ARG A 279 4.33 9.80 -10.15
C ARG A 279 5.48 9.84 -9.14
N GLN A 280 6.59 9.15 -9.43
CA GLN A 280 7.75 9.10 -8.54
C GLN A 280 8.43 10.46 -8.39
N VAL A 281 8.65 11.19 -9.49
CA VAL A 281 9.31 12.51 -9.46
C VAL A 281 8.49 13.55 -8.72
N LEU A 282 7.17 13.54 -8.90
CA LEU A 282 6.26 14.53 -8.32
C LEU A 282 5.68 14.10 -6.97
N GLY A 283 5.89 12.85 -6.55
CA GLY A 283 5.31 12.32 -5.32
C GLY A 283 3.78 12.15 -5.39
N LEU A 284 3.24 11.85 -6.58
CA LEU A 284 1.80 11.62 -6.74
C LEU A 284 1.39 10.28 -6.11
N LYS A 285 0.14 10.20 -5.65
CA LYS A 285 -0.40 8.97 -5.05
C LYS A 285 -0.43 7.79 -6.02
N SER A 286 -0.78 8.01 -7.29
CA SER A 286 -0.86 6.99 -8.34
C SER A 286 -0.34 7.52 -9.69
N SER A 287 -0.29 6.64 -10.69
CA SER A 287 -0.06 7.01 -12.09
C SER A 287 -1.36 7.22 -12.88
N ASP A 288 -2.53 7.15 -12.24
CA ASP A 288 -3.75 7.67 -12.83
C ASP A 288 -3.90 9.13 -12.44
N PHE A 289 -3.53 10.00 -13.38
CA PHE A 289 -3.68 11.43 -13.18
C PHE A 289 -4.04 12.15 -14.48
N THR A 290 -4.75 13.27 -14.36
CA THR A 290 -4.82 14.28 -15.42
C THR A 290 -3.99 15.49 -15.02
N VAL A 291 -3.50 16.24 -16.00
CA VAL A 291 -2.69 17.46 -15.77
C VAL A 291 -3.30 18.62 -16.53
N SER A 292 -3.40 19.76 -15.87
CA SER A 292 -3.78 21.03 -16.48
C SER A 292 -2.85 22.15 -16.03
N PHE A 293 -2.64 23.15 -16.87
CA PHE A 293 -1.86 24.34 -16.52
C PHE A 293 -2.77 25.56 -16.50
N GLN A 294 -2.98 26.15 -15.34
CA GLN A 294 -3.83 27.33 -15.15
C GLN A 294 -3.21 28.24 -14.09
N ASN A 295 -3.36 29.55 -14.24
CA ASN A 295 -2.89 30.55 -13.27
C ASN A 295 -1.40 30.42 -12.88
N GLY A 296 -0.56 29.93 -13.81
CA GLY A 296 0.88 29.78 -13.57
C GLY A 296 1.27 28.51 -12.80
N THR A 297 0.35 27.56 -12.61
CA THR A 297 0.58 26.30 -11.88
C THR A 297 0.07 25.10 -12.67
N PHE A 298 0.79 23.99 -12.58
CA PHE A 298 0.30 22.67 -12.98
C PHE A 298 -0.57 22.12 -11.86
N ALA A 299 -1.76 21.64 -12.19
CA ALA A 299 -2.63 20.90 -11.28
C ALA A 299 -2.76 19.47 -11.79
N PHE A 300 -2.29 18.52 -10.98
CA PHE A 300 -2.41 17.09 -11.20
C PHE A 300 -3.60 16.57 -10.39
N GLN A 301 -4.69 16.19 -11.05
CA GLN A 301 -5.78 15.47 -10.41
C GLN A 301 -5.44 13.99 -10.47
N VAL A 302 -5.33 13.34 -9.30
CA VAL A 302 -4.82 11.98 -9.15
C VAL A 302 -5.91 11.11 -8.54
N GLU A 303 -6.15 9.93 -9.10
CA GLU A 303 -7.14 8.97 -8.60
C GLU A 303 -6.46 7.68 -8.10
N GLY A 304 -6.92 7.18 -6.97
CA GLY A 304 -6.32 6.04 -6.29
C GLY A 304 -4.99 6.35 -5.59
N TYR A 305 -4.43 5.33 -4.96
CA TYR A 305 -3.16 5.38 -4.24
C TYR A 305 -2.42 4.04 -4.35
N GLY A 306 -1.32 4.05 -5.11
CA GLY A 306 -0.44 2.92 -5.28
C GLY A 306 -0.16 2.61 -6.73
N HIS A 307 0.32 1.40 -6.99
CA HIS A 307 0.64 0.93 -8.34
C HIS A 307 -0.54 0.30 -9.09
N GLY A 308 -1.69 0.09 -8.44
CA GLY A 308 -2.89 -0.47 -9.07
C GLY A 308 -2.88 -1.99 -9.27
N VAL A 309 -1.72 -2.64 -9.32
CA VAL A 309 -1.61 -4.11 -9.52
C VAL A 309 -2.01 -4.91 -8.27
N GLY A 310 -2.73 -6.02 -8.46
CA GLY A 310 -3.03 -7.02 -7.42
C GLY A 310 -4.10 -6.57 -6.41
N LEU A 311 -3.96 -6.97 -5.14
CA LEU A 311 -4.95 -6.71 -4.09
C LEU A 311 -5.07 -5.22 -3.77
N SER A 312 -6.26 -4.63 -3.96
CA SER A 312 -6.60 -3.33 -3.36
C SER A 312 -6.98 -3.49 -1.89
N GLN A 313 -6.35 -2.73 -1.00
CA GLN A 313 -6.62 -2.79 0.44
C GLN A 313 -8.00 -2.21 0.79
N TYR A 314 -8.38 -1.08 0.21
CA TYR A 314 -9.71 -0.50 0.41
C TYR A 314 -10.80 -1.32 -0.30
N GLY A 315 -10.50 -1.88 -1.48
CA GLY A 315 -11.41 -2.79 -2.17
C GLY A 315 -11.63 -4.08 -1.37
N ALA A 316 -10.58 -4.64 -0.75
CA ALA A 316 -10.69 -5.77 0.17
C ALA A 316 -11.56 -5.44 1.40
N ASP A 317 -11.39 -4.27 2.03
CA ASP A 317 -12.24 -3.83 3.14
C ASP A 317 -13.71 -3.69 2.71
N TYR A 318 -13.95 -3.13 1.52
CA TYR A 318 -15.29 -3.02 0.96
C TYR A 318 -15.94 -4.40 0.75
N MET A 319 -15.28 -5.31 0.04
CA MET A 319 -15.77 -6.68 -0.20
C MET A 319 -16.06 -7.39 1.12
N ALA A 320 -15.14 -7.30 2.07
CA ALA A 320 -15.28 -7.90 3.40
C ALA A 320 -16.51 -7.35 4.15
N ARG A 321 -16.78 -6.03 4.06
CA ARG A 321 -17.98 -5.41 4.64
C ARG A 321 -19.28 -5.81 3.94
N GLN A 322 -19.21 -6.25 2.68
CA GLN A 322 -20.35 -6.86 1.98
C GLN A 322 -20.53 -8.35 2.31
N GLY A 323 -19.65 -8.91 3.14
CA GLY A 323 -19.75 -10.30 3.62
C GLY A 323 -18.82 -11.29 2.92
N ALA A 324 -17.92 -10.82 2.04
CA ALA A 324 -16.94 -11.69 1.42
C ALA A 324 -15.93 -12.23 2.45
N THR A 325 -15.56 -13.50 2.34
CA THR A 325 -14.49 -14.10 3.12
C THR A 325 -13.12 -13.76 2.54
N PHE A 326 -12.05 -13.93 3.33
CA PHE A 326 -10.69 -13.61 2.86
C PHE A 326 -10.28 -14.41 1.62
N ASP A 327 -10.74 -15.64 1.46
CA ASP A 327 -10.45 -16.47 0.28
C ASP A 327 -11.20 -15.99 -0.97
N GLU A 328 -12.45 -15.52 -0.83
CA GLU A 328 -13.19 -14.87 -1.92
C GLU A 328 -12.51 -13.57 -2.35
N ILE A 329 -12.03 -12.77 -1.39
CA ILE A 329 -11.27 -11.54 -1.67
C ILE A 329 -9.98 -11.87 -2.44
N LEU A 330 -9.18 -12.83 -1.95
CA LEU A 330 -7.91 -13.16 -2.59
C LEU A 330 -8.09 -13.75 -4.00
N THR A 331 -9.08 -14.62 -4.19
CA THR A 331 -9.33 -15.24 -5.51
C THR A 331 -9.91 -14.26 -6.53
N HIS A 332 -10.55 -13.18 -6.07
CA HIS A 332 -10.93 -12.05 -6.92
C HIS A 332 -9.70 -11.29 -7.44
N TYR A 333 -8.80 -10.85 -6.55
CA TYR A 333 -7.64 -10.03 -6.96
C TYR A 333 -6.49 -10.80 -7.61
N PHE A 334 -6.36 -12.09 -7.33
CA PHE A 334 -5.30 -12.95 -7.88
C PHE A 334 -5.89 -14.02 -8.80
N THR A 335 -6.36 -13.59 -9.97
CA THR A 335 -7.11 -14.43 -10.92
C THR A 335 -6.33 -15.71 -11.28
N GLY A 336 -6.95 -16.87 -11.11
CA GLY A 336 -6.33 -18.17 -11.43
C GLY A 336 -5.31 -18.69 -10.42
N ALA A 337 -4.92 -17.89 -9.41
CA ALA A 337 -4.16 -18.40 -8.28
C ALA A 337 -5.04 -19.28 -7.38
N LYS A 338 -4.39 -20.21 -6.66
CA LYS A 338 -5.04 -21.12 -5.72
C LYS A 338 -4.55 -20.84 -4.32
N LEU A 339 -5.50 -20.75 -3.40
CA LEU A 339 -5.22 -20.77 -1.97
C LEU A 339 -4.88 -22.21 -1.57
N SER A 340 -3.61 -22.45 -1.25
CA SER A 340 -3.11 -23.76 -0.83
C SER A 340 -2.85 -23.74 0.67
N ALA A 341 -3.13 -24.84 1.36
CA ALA A 341 -2.66 -25.03 2.73
C ALA A 341 -1.11 -25.11 2.71
N ALA A 342 -0.45 -24.29 3.51
CA ALA A 342 0.95 -24.47 3.87
C ALA A 342 1.07 -25.86 4.51
N GLN A 343 1.70 -26.81 3.82
CA GLN A 343 1.80 -28.16 4.38
C GLN A 343 2.68 -28.12 5.64
N SER A 344 2.11 -28.41 6.79
CA SER A 344 2.86 -28.92 7.93
C SER A 344 3.22 -30.37 7.62
N GLU A 345 4.50 -30.77 7.70
CA GLU A 345 4.91 -32.16 7.59
C GLU A 345 4.02 -33.08 8.43
N GLU A 346 3.22 -33.95 7.81
CA GLU A 346 2.88 -35.22 8.44
C GLU A 346 4.18 -36.04 8.46
N GLN A 347 4.86 -36.05 9.61
CA GLN A 347 5.95 -36.99 9.82
C GLN A 347 5.41 -38.43 9.71
N PRO A 348 6.05 -39.30 8.89
CA PRO A 348 5.65 -40.71 8.78
C PRO A 348 5.89 -41.54 10.05
#